data_AF-A0A8B6FVH4-F1
#
_entry.id   AF-A0A8B6FVH4-F1
#
_cell.length_a   1.000
_cell.length_b   1.000
_cell.length_c   1.000
_cell.angle_alpha   90.00
_cell.angle_beta   90.00
_cell.angle_gamma   90.00
#
_symmetry.space_group_name_H-M   'P 1'
#
loop_
_entity.id
_entity.type
_entity.pdbx_description
1 polymer ?
#
loop_
_entity_poly.entity_id
_entity_poly.type
_entity_poly.pdbx_seq_one_letter_code
_entity_poly.pdbx_strand_id
1 'polypeptide(L)'
;MSPFGCTTVIVALVVSTYGHDCTKYSLTPSDQSLIDMMKHYLHTSRKADCPITPTQQDIGVTYVRWGKKTCPENSDIVYTGQVGGNYFTNKGGGSNYLCLPNDPENGKVSSNNNDGLYGAEYQIHFKPFGFTAGLNNKEVLCSVCRRKGKVSVLVIAGRKSCYKGWKSEYSGFLMTQSKSYNNVDFICMDGEAEPLDNRSSNEDGALLYPVRAKCGALRCPPYKDNTDVLCTVCTK
;
A
#
# COMPACT_ATOMS: atom_id res chain seq x y z
N MET A 1 -43.47 -25.43 -15.50
CA MET A 1 -42.49 -26.03 -14.59
C MET A 1 -41.13 -25.49 -14.96
N SER A 2 -40.60 -24.56 -14.16
CA SER A 2 -39.30 -23.92 -14.36
C SER A 2 -38.50 -24.15 -13.08
N PRO A 3 -37.27 -24.68 -13.13
CA PRO A 3 -36.53 -24.99 -11.91
C PRO A 3 -35.92 -23.69 -11.36
N PHE A 4 -36.18 -23.43 -10.08
CA PHE A 4 -35.52 -22.37 -9.33
C PHE A 4 -34.04 -22.73 -9.15
N GLY A 5 -33.14 -21.91 -9.70
CA GLY A 5 -31.71 -21.99 -9.45
C GLY A 5 -31.39 -21.47 -8.05
N CYS A 6 -30.80 -22.32 -7.21
CA CYS A 6 -30.35 -21.96 -5.88
C CYS A 6 -29.01 -21.22 -5.99
N THR A 7 -29.01 -19.91 -5.75
CA THR A 7 -27.78 -19.09 -5.73
C THR A 7 -27.07 -19.30 -4.40
N THR A 8 -25.93 -19.98 -4.40
CA THR A 8 -25.08 -20.15 -3.23
C THR A 8 -24.46 -18.80 -2.83
N VAL A 9 -24.88 -18.24 -1.69
CA VAL A 9 -24.24 -17.09 -1.07
C VAL A 9 -23.06 -17.59 -0.24
N ILE A 10 -21.83 -17.32 -0.68
CA ILE A 10 -20.64 -17.56 0.13
C ILE A 10 -20.57 -16.45 1.18
N VAL A 11 -21.08 -16.73 2.38
CA VAL A 11 -20.84 -15.90 3.55
C VAL A 11 -19.43 -16.22 4.04
N ALA A 12 -18.50 -15.28 3.86
CA ALA A 12 -17.19 -15.35 4.50
C ALA A 12 -17.39 -15.17 6.02
N LEU A 13 -17.58 -16.28 6.73
CA LEU A 13 -17.49 -16.32 8.19
C LEU A 13 -16.02 -16.07 8.56
N VAL A 14 -15.71 -14.88 9.06
CA VAL A 14 -14.48 -14.67 9.81
C VAL A 14 -14.67 -15.41 11.14
N VAL A 15 -14.20 -16.66 11.18
CA VAL A 15 -14.15 -17.43 12.42
C VAL A 15 -13.07 -16.81 13.29
N SER A 16 -13.48 -16.05 14.29
CA SER A 16 -12.57 -15.57 15.33
C SER A 16 -12.20 -16.78 16.21
N THR A 17 -11.03 -17.37 15.97
CA THR A 17 -10.48 -18.41 16.85
C THR A 17 -9.77 -17.72 18.02
N TYR A 18 -10.39 -17.75 19.19
CA TYR A 18 -9.73 -17.33 20.43
C TYR A 18 -8.75 -18.44 20.85
N GLY A 19 -7.45 -18.19 20.67
CA GLY A 19 -6.41 -19.02 21.26
C GLY A 19 -6.27 -18.66 22.74
N HIS A 20 -6.58 -19.60 23.63
CA HIS A 20 -6.28 -19.46 25.05
C HIS A 20 -4.87 -20.01 25.31
N ASP A 21 -3.94 -19.17 25.77
CA ASP A 21 -2.61 -19.61 26.20
C ASP A 21 -2.66 -20.02 27.68
N CYS A 22 -2.79 -21.33 27.93
CA CYS A 22 -2.84 -21.92 29.27
C CYS A 22 -1.46 -22.38 29.77
N THR A 23 -0.35 -21.96 29.15
CA THR A 23 0.98 -22.54 29.42
C THR A 23 1.67 -22.01 30.68
N LYS A 24 1.15 -20.95 31.31
CA LYS A 24 1.73 -20.38 32.54
C LYS A 24 0.81 -20.59 33.74
N TYR A 25 1.02 -21.70 34.44
CA TYR A 25 0.37 -21.97 35.73
C TYR A 25 1.42 -22.06 36.84
N SER A 26 1.20 -21.35 37.96
CA SER A 26 2.01 -21.51 39.17
C SER A 26 1.22 -22.29 40.23
N LEU A 27 1.67 -23.50 40.53
CA LEU A 27 1.09 -24.32 41.60
C LEU A 27 1.48 -23.78 42.97
N THR A 28 0.55 -23.82 43.93
CA THR A 28 0.83 -23.44 45.32
C THR A 28 1.28 -24.67 46.12
N PRO A 29 2.07 -24.51 47.19
CA PRO A 29 2.53 -25.64 48.00
C PRO A 29 1.42 -26.48 48.65
N SER A 30 0.18 -25.99 48.72
CA SER A 30 -0.99 -26.74 49.21
C SER A 30 -1.52 -27.79 48.23
N ASP A 31 -1.09 -27.79 46.97
CA ASP A 31 -1.60 -28.67 45.91
C ASP A 31 -0.84 -30.01 45.82
N GLN A 32 -0.43 -30.57 46.95
CA GLN A 32 0.55 -31.67 47.04
C GLN A 32 0.02 -33.07 46.66
N SER A 33 -1.29 -33.26 46.51
CA SER A 33 -1.85 -34.52 46.04
C SER A 33 -2.23 -34.45 44.56
N LEU A 34 -2.05 -35.56 43.82
CA LEU A 34 -2.47 -35.66 42.42
C LEU A 34 -3.98 -35.36 42.26
N ILE A 35 -4.78 -35.70 43.27
CA ILE A 35 -6.23 -35.47 43.30
C ILE A 35 -6.53 -33.98 43.46
N ASP A 36 -5.80 -33.27 44.32
CA ASP A 36 -6.01 -31.84 44.54
C ASP A 36 -5.48 -31.02 43.36
N MET A 37 -4.37 -31.45 42.76
CA MET A 37 -3.89 -30.90 41.48
C MET A 37 -4.92 -31.09 40.37
N MET A 38 -5.53 -32.28 40.24
CA MET A 38 -6.57 -32.54 39.23
C MET A 38 -7.85 -31.75 39.50
N LYS A 39 -8.28 -31.60 40.76
CA LYS A 39 -9.45 -30.77 41.12
C LYS A 39 -9.20 -29.30 40.85
N HIS A 40 -8.01 -28.80 41.17
CA HIS A 40 -7.60 -27.44 40.89
C HIS A 40 -7.55 -27.17 39.39
N TYR A 41 -6.95 -28.08 38.61
CA TYR A 41 -6.95 -28.04 37.15
C TYR A 41 -8.36 -28.06 36.56
N LEU A 42 -9.27 -28.90 37.06
CA LEU A 42 -10.68 -28.93 36.63
C LEU A 42 -11.47 -27.69 37.05
N HIS A 43 -11.04 -27.00 38.11
CA HIS A 43 -11.66 -25.75 38.55
C HIS A 43 -11.21 -24.58 37.66
N THR A 44 -9.91 -24.45 37.38
CA THR A 44 -9.33 -23.33 36.63
C THR A 44 -9.37 -23.51 35.10
N SER A 45 -9.53 -24.73 34.59
CA SER A 45 -9.79 -25.00 33.16
C SER A 45 -11.21 -24.64 32.72
N ARG A 46 -12.12 -24.32 33.65
CA ARG A 46 -13.39 -23.69 33.29
C ARG A 46 -13.08 -22.29 32.77
N LYS A 47 -13.53 -22.00 31.54
CA LYS A 47 -13.37 -20.75 30.75
C LYS A 47 -13.48 -19.41 31.51
N ALA A 48 -13.97 -19.38 32.74
CA ALA A 48 -14.24 -18.17 33.52
C ALA A 48 -12.98 -17.53 34.13
N ASP A 49 -11.89 -18.28 34.36
CA ASP A 49 -10.73 -17.77 35.12
C ASP A 49 -9.47 -17.53 34.28
N CYS A 50 -9.54 -17.72 32.95
CA CYS A 50 -8.44 -17.30 32.08
C CYS A 50 -8.45 -15.76 31.97
N PRO A 51 -7.36 -15.05 32.31
CA PRO A 51 -7.24 -13.65 31.97
C PRO A 51 -7.35 -13.52 30.46
N ILE A 52 -8.42 -12.86 29.99
CA ILE A 52 -8.46 -12.28 28.64
C ILE A 52 -7.35 -11.25 28.60
N THR A 53 -6.15 -11.70 28.25
CA THR A 53 -5.13 -10.79 27.78
C THR A 53 -5.62 -10.41 26.39
N PRO A 54 -5.98 -9.13 26.12
CA PRO A 54 -6.17 -8.72 24.75
C PRO A 54 -4.80 -8.94 24.13
N THR A 55 -4.62 -10.03 23.39
CA THR A 55 -3.56 -10.08 22.40
C THR A 55 -3.89 -8.91 21.51
N GLN A 56 -3.14 -7.82 21.68
CA GLN A 56 -3.26 -6.64 20.85
C GLN A 56 -2.91 -7.12 19.46
N GLN A 57 -3.93 -7.56 18.73
CA GLN A 57 -3.77 -8.14 17.42
C GLN A 57 -3.10 -7.05 16.60
N ASP A 58 -1.90 -7.33 16.10
CA ASP A 58 -1.08 -6.39 15.33
C ASP A 58 -1.66 -6.21 13.92
N ILE A 59 -2.93 -5.81 13.89
CA ILE A 59 -3.73 -5.58 12.71
C ILE A 59 -3.24 -4.28 12.09
N GLY A 60 -2.86 -4.34 10.83
CA GLY A 60 -2.58 -3.17 10.05
C GLY A 60 -2.48 -3.51 8.58
N VAL A 61 -2.52 -2.48 7.75
CA VAL A 61 -2.27 -2.58 6.32
C VAL A 61 -1.08 -1.74 5.93
N THR A 62 -0.38 -2.16 4.89
CA THR A 62 0.71 -1.41 4.29
C THR A 62 0.26 -0.79 2.97
N TYR A 63 0.81 0.37 2.65
CA TYR A 63 0.63 1.02 1.35
C TYR A 63 1.87 1.83 0.99
N VAL A 64 2.07 2.06 -0.31
CA VAL A 64 3.12 2.94 -0.81
C VAL A 64 2.58 4.36 -0.92
N ARG A 65 3.33 5.32 -0.36
CA ARG A 65 3.15 6.74 -0.60
C ARG A 65 4.18 7.19 -1.64
N TRP A 66 3.69 7.41 -2.86
CA TRP A 66 4.53 7.81 -3.98
C TRP A 66 4.81 9.32 -3.94
N GLY A 67 6.07 9.70 -4.14
CA GLY A 67 6.53 11.09 -4.18
C GLY A 67 6.84 11.71 -2.82
N LYS A 68 6.80 10.96 -1.72
CA LYS A 68 7.06 11.48 -0.38
C LYS A 68 7.88 10.54 0.47
N LYS A 69 8.85 11.07 1.22
CA LYS A 69 9.65 10.27 2.17
C LYS A 69 8.99 10.04 3.53
N THR A 70 7.92 10.77 3.86
CA THR A 70 7.24 10.68 5.15
C THR A 70 5.89 10.01 5.03
N CYS A 71 5.47 9.27 6.06
CA CYS A 71 4.10 8.77 6.15
C CYS A 71 3.15 9.81 6.76
N PRO A 72 1.83 9.74 6.48
CA PRO A 72 0.82 10.57 7.13
C PRO A 72 0.75 10.31 8.63
N GLU A 73 0.15 11.25 9.37
CA GLU A 73 0.01 11.13 10.82
C GLU A 73 -0.71 9.84 11.24
N ASN A 74 -0.20 9.19 12.29
CA ASN A 74 -0.63 7.89 12.82
C ASN A 74 -0.41 6.69 11.85
N SER A 75 0.50 6.84 10.90
CA SER A 75 1.04 5.75 10.09
C SER A 75 2.54 5.67 10.36
N ASP A 76 3.05 4.45 10.57
CA ASP A 76 4.46 4.22 10.80
C ASP A 76 5.19 4.08 9.45
N ILE A 77 6.41 4.62 9.35
CA ILE A 77 7.29 4.35 8.20
C ILE A 77 7.84 2.93 8.37
N VAL A 78 7.64 2.07 7.36
CA VAL A 78 8.29 0.76 7.26
C VAL A 78 9.69 0.95 6.69
N TYR A 79 9.79 1.61 5.53
CA TYR A 79 11.05 2.07 4.96
C TYR A 79 10.81 3.24 4.00
N THR A 80 11.89 3.96 3.70
CA THR A 80 11.93 4.99 2.65
C THR A 80 12.80 4.53 1.50
N GLY A 81 12.53 5.09 0.33
CA GLY A 81 13.12 4.58 -0.89
C GLY A 81 13.00 5.53 -2.06
N GLN A 82 13.46 5.04 -3.20
CA GLN A 82 13.27 5.65 -4.51
C GLN A 82 12.36 4.77 -5.35
N VAL A 83 11.62 5.39 -6.27
CA VAL A 83 10.78 4.66 -7.20
C VAL A 83 11.67 4.07 -8.28
N GLY A 84 11.43 2.80 -8.59
CA GLY A 84 12.05 2.14 -9.71
C GLY A 84 11.05 1.42 -10.60
N GLY A 85 11.51 1.00 -11.76
CA GLY A 85 10.73 0.28 -12.73
C GLY A 85 11.56 -0.12 -13.94
N ASN A 86 10.86 -0.39 -15.03
CA ASN A 86 11.47 -0.76 -16.29
C ASN A 86 11.98 0.46 -17.05
N TYR A 87 13.00 0.27 -17.90
CA TYR A 87 13.47 1.31 -18.81
C TYR A 87 12.32 1.73 -19.74
N PHE A 88 12.14 3.03 -19.94
CA PHE A 88 10.95 3.55 -20.64
C PHE A 88 10.72 2.97 -22.04
N THR A 89 11.78 2.60 -22.78
CA THR A 89 11.66 2.00 -24.12
C THR A 89 11.56 0.46 -24.14
N ASN A 90 11.74 -0.21 -23.00
CA ASN A 90 11.69 -1.68 -22.92
C ASN A 90 10.25 -2.19 -23.05
N LYS A 91 10.02 -3.09 -24.02
CA LYS A 91 8.69 -3.62 -24.35
C LYS A 91 8.19 -4.74 -23.45
N GLY A 92 9.08 -5.36 -22.69
CA GLY A 92 8.79 -6.45 -21.76
C GLY A 92 9.65 -6.29 -20.51
N GLY A 93 9.52 -7.21 -19.56
CA GLY A 93 10.09 -7.06 -18.23
C GLY A 93 9.00 -6.78 -17.19
N GLY A 94 9.35 -6.01 -16.16
CA GLY A 94 8.36 -5.52 -15.18
C GLY A 94 7.40 -4.48 -15.78
N SER A 95 6.12 -4.55 -15.39
CA SER A 95 5.06 -3.61 -15.85
C SER A 95 4.47 -2.75 -14.72
N ASN A 96 5.13 -2.70 -13.58
CA ASN A 96 4.71 -1.95 -12.40
C ASN A 96 5.86 -1.07 -11.87
N TYR A 97 5.51 -0.04 -11.11
CA TYR A 97 6.49 0.70 -10.32
C TYR A 97 6.75 -0.03 -9.00
N LEU A 98 7.97 0.10 -8.50
CA LEU A 98 8.44 -0.47 -7.23
C LEU A 98 8.91 0.66 -6.33
N CYS A 99 8.70 0.52 -5.02
CA CYS A 99 9.39 1.34 -4.04
C CYS A 99 10.65 0.58 -3.61
N LEU A 100 11.82 1.06 -4.02
CA LEU A 100 13.10 0.41 -3.77
C LEU A 100 13.71 0.98 -2.48
N PRO A 101 14.07 0.14 -1.50
CA PRO A 101 14.67 0.62 -0.26
C PRO A 101 16.00 1.34 -0.51
N ASN A 102 16.32 2.30 0.34
CA ASN A 102 17.59 3.04 0.27
C ASN A 102 18.80 2.20 0.71
N ASP A 103 18.57 1.04 1.33
CA ASP A 103 19.52 0.08 1.85
C ASP A 103 19.34 -1.32 1.22
N PRO A 104 19.56 -1.48 -0.10
CA PRO A 104 19.34 -2.75 -0.77
C PRO A 104 20.38 -3.81 -0.36
N GLU A 105 19.92 -5.05 -0.19
CA GLU A 105 20.79 -6.23 -0.16
C GLU A 105 21.10 -6.67 -1.59
N ASN A 106 22.37 -6.59 -1.99
CA ASN A 106 22.78 -6.89 -3.36
C ASN A 106 23.09 -8.37 -3.57
N GLY A 107 22.63 -8.92 -4.69
CA GLY A 107 23.04 -10.24 -5.18
C GLY A 107 24.47 -10.25 -5.73
N LYS A 108 24.91 -11.40 -6.24
CA LYS A 108 26.22 -11.52 -6.92
C LYS A 108 26.16 -10.81 -8.27
N VAL A 109 27.25 -10.11 -8.61
CA VAL A 109 27.42 -9.49 -9.92
C VAL A 109 27.38 -10.56 -11.02
N SER A 110 26.55 -10.36 -12.04
CA SER A 110 26.49 -11.18 -13.25
C SER A 110 26.59 -10.31 -14.50
N SER A 111 27.24 -10.81 -15.55
CA SER A 111 27.40 -10.13 -16.84
C SER A 111 26.48 -10.69 -17.94
N ASN A 112 25.35 -11.30 -17.55
CA ASN A 112 24.38 -11.83 -18.48
C ASN A 112 23.41 -10.74 -18.98
N ASN A 113 22.80 -10.95 -20.14
CA ASN A 113 21.85 -10.01 -20.76
C ASN A 113 20.44 -10.11 -20.13
N ASN A 114 20.37 -10.15 -18.81
CA ASN A 114 19.11 -10.13 -18.09
C ASN A 114 18.48 -8.72 -18.11
N ASP A 115 17.21 -8.63 -17.74
CA ASP A 115 16.50 -7.35 -17.65
C ASP A 115 17.08 -6.45 -16.55
N GLY A 116 16.88 -5.14 -16.70
CA GLY A 116 17.40 -4.11 -15.81
C GLY A 116 16.31 -3.47 -14.95
N LEU A 117 16.68 -3.06 -13.74
CA LEU A 117 15.85 -2.23 -12.87
C LEU A 117 16.41 -0.81 -12.86
N TYR A 118 15.56 0.17 -13.15
CA TYR A 118 15.95 1.56 -13.34
C TYR A 118 15.25 2.45 -12.33
N GLY A 119 15.93 3.52 -11.88
CA GLY A 119 15.30 4.58 -11.10
C GLY A 119 14.23 5.31 -11.92
N ALA A 120 13.27 5.94 -11.25
CA ALA A 120 12.18 6.66 -11.91
C ALA A 120 12.36 8.17 -11.84
N GLU A 121 11.94 8.87 -12.90
CA GLU A 121 11.99 10.33 -13.02
C GLU A 121 10.61 10.93 -13.25
N TYR A 122 10.39 12.12 -12.69
CA TYR A 122 9.23 12.93 -13.03
C TYR A 122 9.42 13.56 -14.42
N GLN A 123 8.44 13.37 -15.29
CA GLN A 123 8.37 14.02 -16.60
C GLN A 123 7.17 14.98 -16.62
N ILE A 124 7.37 16.12 -15.96
CA ILE A 124 6.36 17.15 -15.70
C ILE A 124 6.81 18.46 -16.35
N HIS A 125 6.74 18.52 -17.68
CA HIS A 125 7.11 19.73 -18.44
C HIS A 125 6.21 20.92 -18.13
N PHE A 126 4.93 20.67 -17.85
CA PHE A 126 3.96 21.66 -17.41
C PHE A 126 3.40 21.21 -16.06
N LYS A 127 3.62 22.02 -15.01
CA LYS A 127 3.14 21.71 -13.67
C LYS A 127 1.60 21.65 -13.66
N PRO A 128 1.00 20.50 -13.27
CA PRO A 128 -0.43 20.46 -12.97
C PRO A 128 -0.77 21.53 -11.94
N PHE A 129 -1.94 22.15 -12.06
CA PHE A 129 -2.37 23.16 -11.11
C PHE A 129 -2.48 22.56 -9.70
N GLY A 130 -1.59 22.99 -8.80
CA GLY A 130 -1.49 22.48 -7.41
C GLY A 130 -0.23 21.67 -7.10
N PHE A 131 0.61 21.29 -8.07
CA PHE A 131 1.97 20.81 -7.80
C PHE A 131 2.88 21.99 -7.42
N THR A 132 3.51 21.92 -6.26
CA THR A 132 4.30 23.03 -5.71
C THR A 132 5.74 23.03 -6.23
N ALA A 133 6.38 21.87 -6.34
CA ALA A 133 7.80 21.73 -6.68
C ALA A 133 8.09 21.72 -8.19
N GLY A 134 9.28 22.21 -8.57
CA GLY A 134 9.87 21.95 -9.88
C GLY A 134 10.49 20.56 -9.89
N LEU A 135 9.76 19.60 -10.45
CA LEU A 135 10.11 18.17 -10.36
C LEU A 135 10.66 17.59 -11.67
N ASN A 136 10.50 18.26 -12.80
CA ASN A 136 10.90 17.71 -14.10
C ASN A 136 12.36 17.22 -14.11
N ASN A 137 12.61 16.02 -14.61
CA ASN A 137 13.90 15.32 -14.67
C ASN A 137 14.55 15.09 -13.29
N LYS A 138 13.74 15.06 -12.23
CA LYS A 138 14.22 14.68 -10.90
C LYS A 138 13.74 13.28 -10.55
N GLU A 139 14.54 12.59 -9.76
CA GLU A 139 14.25 11.25 -9.29
C GLU A 139 13.10 11.26 -8.27
N VAL A 140 12.30 10.20 -8.34
CA VAL A 140 11.05 10.08 -7.61
C VAL A 140 11.26 9.30 -6.31
N LEU A 141 10.87 9.88 -5.19
CA LEU A 141 10.90 9.22 -3.88
C LEU A 141 9.66 8.37 -3.62
N CYS A 142 9.77 7.48 -2.66
CA CYS A 142 8.64 6.79 -2.07
C CYS A 142 8.88 6.46 -0.59
N SER A 143 7.79 6.17 0.11
CA SER A 143 7.82 5.57 1.44
C SER A 143 6.77 4.48 1.53
N VAL A 144 7.10 3.40 2.23
CA VAL A 144 6.12 2.35 2.57
C VAL A 144 5.62 2.61 3.97
N CYS A 145 4.31 2.77 4.09
CA CYS A 145 3.64 3.15 5.32
C CYS A 145 2.85 1.98 5.88
N ARG A 146 2.88 1.78 7.19
CA ARG A 146 2.02 0.83 7.91
C ARG A 146 0.98 1.59 8.72
N ARG A 147 -0.30 1.29 8.48
CA ARG A 147 -1.43 1.86 9.19
C ARG A 147 -2.01 0.85 10.18
N LYS A 148 -1.73 1.05 11.46
CA LYS A 148 -2.26 0.23 12.55
C LYS A 148 -3.76 0.38 12.71
N GLY A 149 -4.44 -0.70 13.07
CA GLY A 149 -5.88 -0.76 13.30
C GLY A 149 -6.74 -0.61 12.03
N LYS A 150 -6.13 -0.67 10.84
CA LYS A 150 -6.80 -0.63 9.54
C LYS A 150 -6.61 -1.97 8.83
N VAL A 151 -7.63 -2.38 8.07
CA VAL A 151 -7.71 -3.73 7.47
C VAL A 151 -7.77 -3.72 5.95
N SER A 152 -7.91 -2.54 5.33
CA SER A 152 -7.90 -2.42 3.87
C SER A 152 -7.36 -1.09 3.40
N VAL A 153 -6.83 -1.10 2.17
CA VAL A 153 -6.36 0.07 1.42
C VAL A 153 -7.13 0.16 0.12
N LEU A 154 -7.50 1.37 -0.29
CA LEU A 154 -8.18 1.65 -1.54
C LEU A 154 -7.55 2.88 -2.21
N VAL A 155 -7.17 2.75 -3.48
CA VAL A 155 -6.78 3.89 -4.33
C VAL A 155 -7.97 4.28 -5.18
N ILE A 156 -8.35 5.55 -5.17
CA ILE A 156 -9.48 6.08 -5.96
C ILE A 156 -8.96 7.08 -6.97
N ALA A 157 -8.95 6.71 -8.26
CA ALA A 157 -8.69 7.64 -9.35
C ALA A 157 -9.92 8.53 -9.63
N GLY A 158 -9.67 9.81 -9.94
CA GLY A 158 -10.69 10.83 -10.22
C GLY A 158 -11.24 11.56 -8.99
N ARG A 159 -10.72 11.33 -7.78
CA ARG A 159 -11.15 12.04 -6.56
C ARG A 159 -9.95 12.50 -5.71
N LYS A 160 -10.12 13.61 -4.99
CA LYS A 160 -9.21 14.01 -3.89
C LYS A 160 -9.70 13.57 -2.50
N SER A 161 -10.86 12.93 -2.43
CA SER A 161 -11.50 12.55 -1.16
C SER A 161 -12.00 11.10 -1.17
N CYS A 162 -11.91 10.47 -0.01
CA CYS A 162 -12.43 9.12 0.20
C CYS A 162 -13.97 9.10 0.25
N TYR A 163 -14.56 7.92 0.09
CA TYR A 163 -15.99 7.73 0.33
C TYR A 163 -16.29 7.66 1.83
N LYS A 164 -17.56 7.82 2.21
CA LYS A 164 -17.99 7.75 3.61
C LYS A 164 -17.52 6.45 4.26
N GLY A 165 -16.96 6.56 5.47
CA GLY A 165 -16.44 5.43 6.24
C GLY A 165 -15.00 5.02 5.89
N TRP A 166 -14.38 5.66 4.92
CA TRP A 166 -12.96 5.52 4.61
C TRP A 166 -12.18 6.75 5.10
N LYS A 167 -10.97 6.53 5.61
CA LYS A 167 -10.06 7.58 6.05
C LYS A 167 -9.06 7.89 4.95
N SER A 168 -8.85 9.17 4.65
CA SER A 168 -7.81 9.61 3.72
C SER A 168 -6.44 9.47 4.34
N GLU A 169 -5.53 8.84 3.62
CA GLU A 169 -4.10 8.81 3.95
C GLU A 169 -3.37 9.93 3.22
N TYR A 170 -3.56 10.05 1.91
CA TYR A 170 -3.10 11.19 1.12
C TYR A 170 -3.91 11.36 -0.18
N SER A 171 -3.69 12.47 -0.87
CA SER A 171 -4.30 12.76 -2.17
C SER A 171 -3.31 13.49 -3.08
N GLY A 172 -3.56 13.43 -4.38
CA GLY A 172 -2.72 14.09 -5.37
C GLY A 172 -3.20 13.81 -6.78
N PHE A 173 -2.28 13.37 -7.64
CA PHE A 173 -2.49 13.26 -9.08
C PHE A 173 -2.16 11.86 -9.58
N LEU A 174 -2.98 11.35 -10.48
CA LEU A 174 -2.74 10.07 -11.13
C LEU A 174 -1.58 10.24 -12.13
N MET A 175 -0.59 9.36 -12.03
CA MET A 175 0.59 9.36 -12.89
C MET A 175 0.83 7.96 -13.48
N THR A 176 1.42 7.92 -14.66
CA THR A 176 1.84 6.68 -15.34
C THR A 176 2.87 7.00 -16.43
N GLN A 177 3.28 6.00 -17.21
CA GLN A 177 4.16 6.15 -18.35
C GLN A 177 3.50 6.90 -19.52
N SER A 178 4.29 7.57 -20.35
CA SER A 178 3.80 8.22 -21.57
C SER A 178 3.15 7.20 -22.51
N LYS A 179 2.06 7.62 -23.15
CA LYS A 179 1.39 6.87 -24.22
C LYS A 179 2.28 6.52 -25.43
N SER A 180 3.44 7.17 -25.56
CA SER A 180 4.42 6.89 -26.62
C SER A 180 5.37 5.74 -26.28
N TYR A 181 5.32 5.25 -25.05
CA TYR A 181 6.19 4.20 -24.51
C TYR A 181 5.36 3.00 -24.03
N ASN A 182 5.99 2.08 -23.30
CA ASN A 182 5.33 0.84 -22.90
C ASN A 182 4.37 1.04 -21.73
N ASN A 183 3.36 0.16 -21.63
CA ASN A 183 2.35 0.27 -20.58
C ASN A 183 2.94 -0.05 -19.20
N VAL A 184 2.59 0.78 -18.23
CA VAL A 184 2.90 0.57 -16.81
C VAL A 184 1.63 0.90 -16.02
N ASP A 185 1.51 0.36 -14.80
CA ASP A 185 0.40 0.68 -13.92
C ASP A 185 0.23 2.19 -13.65
N PHE A 186 -0.99 2.57 -13.26
CA PHE A 186 -1.26 3.90 -12.74
C PHE A 186 -0.93 3.96 -11.26
N ILE A 187 -0.26 5.02 -10.81
CA ILE A 187 -0.01 5.29 -9.40
C ILE A 187 -0.61 6.63 -8.96
N CYS A 188 -0.97 6.72 -7.68
CA CYS A 188 -1.38 7.97 -7.08
C CYS A 188 -0.15 8.69 -6.53
N MET A 189 0.30 9.73 -7.23
CA MET A 189 1.41 10.58 -6.76
C MET A 189 0.88 11.58 -5.74
N ASP A 190 1.62 11.78 -4.64
CA ASP A 190 1.27 12.78 -3.64
C ASP A 190 1.22 14.20 -4.26
N GLY A 191 0.22 15.01 -3.88
CA GLY A 191 0.09 16.38 -4.38
C GLY A 191 1.23 17.30 -3.93
N GLU A 192 1.90 16.96 -2.82
CA GLU A 192 3.07 17.64 -2.28
C GLU A 192 4.35 16.83 -2.51
N ALA A 193 4.40 16.14 -3.66
CA ALA A 193 5.55 15.33 -4.02
C ALA A 193 6.84 16.15 -4.06
N GLU A 194 7.92 15.49 -3.68
CA GLU A 194 9.26 16.04 -3.56
C GLU A 194 10.26 15.20 -4.37
N PRO A 195 11.37 15.81 -4.82
CA PRO A 195 12.43 15.07 -5.48
C PRO A 195 13.31 14.33 -4.46
N LEU A 196 14.03 13.30 -4.93
CA LEU A 196 15.06 12.61 -4.13
C LEU A 196 16.10 13.60 -3.61
N ASP A 197 16.64 14.42 -4.51
CA ASP A 197 17.61 15.45 -4.20
C ASP A 197 17.47 16.64 -5.19
N ASN A 198 18.53 17.46 -5.29
CA ASN A 198 18.57 18.58 -6.23
C ASN A 198 19.18 18.23 -7.59
N ARG A 199 19.52 16.95 -7.81
CA ARG A 199 19.94 16.46 -9.12
C ARG A 199 18.78 16.61 -10.09
N SER A 200 19.14 16.88 -11.33
CA SER A 200 18.20 17.12 -12.43
C SER A 200 18.87 16.71 -13.74
N SER A 201 19.43 15.51 -13.77
CA SER A 201 19.96 14.91 -14.99
C SER A 201 18.85 14.11 -15.65
N ASN A 202 18.77 14.19 -16.98
CA ASN A 202 17.82 13.42 -17.76
C ASN A 202 18.43 12.03 -18.05
N GLU A 203 18.33 11.12 -17.08
CA GLU A 203 18.91 9.77 -17.15
C GLU A 203 17.97 8.75 -17.80
N ASP A 204 16.71 9.14 -17.99
CA ASP A 204 15.69 8.42 -18.74
C ASP A 204 15.52 6.95 -18.29
N GLY A 205 15.26 6.72 -16.99
CA GLY A 205 14.97 5.40 -16.46
C GLY A 205 13.51 4.97 -16.66
N ALA A 206 12.82 4.65 -15.56
CA ALA A 206 11.36 4.63 -15.55
C ALA A 206 10.83 6.08 -15.55
N LEU A 207 9.71 6.35 -16.21
CA LEU A 207 9.22 7.73 -16.33
C LEU A 207 7.78 7.86 -15.81
N LEU A 208 7.48 9.01 -15.21
CA LEU A 208 6.18 9.33 -14.63
C LEU A 208 5.64 10.63 -15.20
N TYR A 209 4.53 10.53 -15.93
CA TYR A 209 3.80 11.63 -16.54
C TYR A 209 2.42 11.82 -15.87
N PRO A 210 1.93 13.06 -15.72
CA PRO A 210 0.57 13.32 -15.28
C PRO A 210 -0.46 12.76 -16.27
N VAL A 211 -1.50 12.11 -15.74
CA VAL A 211 -2.62 11.58 -16.53
C VAL A 211 -3.69 12.64 -16.68
N ARG A 212 -4.22 12.81 -17.89
CA ARG A 212 -5.37 13.69 -18.16
C ARG A 212 -6.59 12.90 -18.59
N ALA A 213 -7.76 13.35 -18.16
CA ALA A 213 -9.03 12.82 -18.61
C ALA A 213 -9.21 13.12 -20.11
N LYS A 214 -9.75 12.12 -20.83
CA LYS A 214 -10.08 12.22 -22.25
C LYS A 214 -11.52 11.82 -22.46
N CYS A 215 -12.36 12.77 -22.87
CA CYS A 215 -13.77 12.53 -23.11
C CYS A 215 -14.00 11.66 -24.35
N GLY A 216 -15.14 11.00 -24.39
CA GLY A 216 -15.51 10.03 -25.42
C GLY A 216 -16.23 8.86 -24.76
N ALA A 217 -15.58 7.70 -24.67
CA ALA A 217 -16.06 6.60 -23.84
C ALA A 217 -16.14 7.00 -22.35
N LEU A 218 -15.21 7.86 -21.90
CA LEU A 218 -15.33 8.55 -20.61
C LEU A 218 -16.39 9.65 -20.75
N ARG A 219 -17.48 9.53 -19.99
CA ARG A 219 -18.58 10.50 -20.00
C ARG A 219 -18.14 11.83 -19.40
N CYS A 220 -18.44 12.90 -20.11
CA CYS A 220 -18.20 14.27 -19.69
C CYS A 220 -19.48 15.08 -19.91
N PRO A 221 -20.15 15.58 -18.85
CA PRO A 221 -19.85 15.43 -17.40
C PRO A 221 -20.03 13.99 -16.85
N PRO A 222 -19.50 13.67 -15.64
CA PRO A 222 -18.92 14.57 -14.63
C PRO A 222 -17.42 14.84 -14.79
N TYR A 223 -16.72 14.11 -15.65
CA TYR A 223 -15.32 14.42 -15.97
C TYR A 223 -15.26 15.65 -16.88
N LYS A 224 -14.10 16.30 -16.89
CA LYS A 224 -13.80 17.43 -17.77
C LYS A 224 -12.69 17.04 -18.73
N ASP A 225 -12.85 17.35 -20.02
CA ASP A 225 -11.84 17.00 -21.01
C ASP A 225 -10.52 17.70 -20.73
N ASN A 226 -9.42 17.01 -20.99
CA ASN A 226 -8.05 17.52 -20.89
C ASN A 226 -7.63 18.04 -19.50
N THR A 227 -8.32 17.66 -18.43
CA THR A 227 -7.90 18.01 -17.06
C THR A 227 -7.12 16.89 -16.41
N ASP A 228 -6.13 17.24 -15.59
CA ASP A 228 -5.37 16.26 -14.81
C ASP A 228 -6.29 15.43 -13.91
N VAL A 229 -6.06 14.12 -13.89
CA VAL A 229 -6.84 13.16 -13.10
C VAL A 229 -6.29 13.16 -11.69
N LEU A 230 -7.15 13.49 -10.74
CA LEU A 230 -6.80 13.48 -9.32
C LEU A 230 -6.82 12.05 -8.76
N CYS A 231 -6.25 11.84 -7.59
CA CYS A 231 -6.33 10.56 -6.90
C CYS A 231 -6.27 10.72 -5.38
N THR A 232 -6.71 9.68 -4.67
CA THR A 232 -6.57 9.59 -3.21
C THR A 232 -6.34 8.15 -2.78
N VAL A 233 -5.56 7.96 -1.73
CA VAL A 233 -5.34 6.67 -1.07
C VAL A 233 -6.05 6.71 0.27
N CYS A 234 -6.85 5.67 0.51
CA CYS A 234 -7.78 5.58 1.62
C CYS A 234 -7.58 4.28 2.40
N THR A 235 -7.87 4.28 3.70
CA THR A 235 -7.88 3.08 4.56
C THR A 235 -9.21 2.90 5.28
N LYS A 236 -9.51 1.66 5.69
CA LYS A 236 -10.71 1.31 6.49
C LYS A 236 -10.37 0.58 7.77
#